data_AF-A0A7W1G8X2-F1
#
_entry.id   AF-A0A7W1G8X2-F1
#
_cell.length_a   1.000
_cell.length_b   1.000
_cell.length_c   1.000
_cell.angle_alpha   90.00
_cell.angle_beta   90.00
_cell.angle_gamma   90.00
#
_symmetry.space_group_name_H-M   'P 1'
#
loop_
_entity.id
_entity.type
_entity.pdbx_description
1 polymer ?
#
loop_
_entity_poly.entity_id
_entity_poly.type
_entity_poly.pdbx_seq_one_letter_code
_entity_poly.pdbx_strand_id
1 'polypeptide(L)'
;MSWPQLTAETRVALGRTLEGLYERQDAAAAFDALAVDKQQALLLFVRRLGQLGLWQAVRRVVNIYGEGGVGIDFEASPLFVSTLRRRPDFTRLLAARRGCMIGFRERRRRRAALHFLQCAHAEQDGRRWSVHFDLYNPIASPSSAWRHLYHESLRKVTPDWRIIKKELAD
;
A
#
# COMPACT_ATOMS: atom_id res chain seq x y z
N MET A 1 -6.39 12.01 14.87
CA MET A 1 -5.56 11.28 15.84
C MET A 1 -4.20 11.94 15.83
N SER A 2 -3.49 11.97 16.95
CA SER A 2 -2.15 12.57 17.04
C SER A 2 -1.07 11.54 17.35
N TRP A 3 0.18 11.89 17.06
CA TRP A 3 1.35 11.05 17.21
C TRP A 3 1.48 10.43 18.61
N PRO A 4 1.25 11.16 19.72
CA PRO A 4 1.30 10.58 21.07
C PRO A 4 0.24 9.50 21.34
N GLN A 5 -0.85 9.48 20.56
CA GLN A 5 -1.93 8.49 20.70
C GLN A 5 -1.58 7.17 20.00
N LEU A 6 -0.51 7.13 19.19
CA LEU A 6 -0.03 5.91 18.53
C LEU A 6 0.65 4.98 19.53
N THR A 7 0.52 3.67 19.30
CA THR A 7 1.30 2.69 20.06
C THR A 7 2.80 2.92 19.87
N ALA A 8 3.61 2.55 20.88
CA ALA A 8 5.07 2.66 20.78
C ALA A 8 5.62 1.93 19.54
N GLU A 9 5.10 0.73 19.26
CA GLU A 9 5.45 -0.05 18.07
C GLU A 9 5.17 0.71 16.76
N THR A 10 3.98 1.34 16.65
CA THR A 10 3.61 2.10 15.45
C THR A 10 4.49 3.34 15.28
N ARG A 11 4.82 4.04 16.38
CA ARG A 11 5.74 5.18 16.33
C ARG A 11 7.14 4.77 15.87
N VAL A 12 7.64 3.64 16.36
CA VAL A 12 8.93 3.07 15.92
C VAL A 12 8.88 2.71 14.43
N ALA A 13 7.81 2.04 13.99
CA ALA A 13 7.63 1.65 12.59
C ALA A 13 7.53 2.86 11.65
N LEU A 14 6.92 3.95 12.09
CA LEU A 14 6.74 5.16 11.28
C LEU A 14 7.93 6.12 11.33
N GLY A 15 8.72 6.12 12.41
CA GLY A 15 9.76 7.10 12.70
C GLY A 15 10.60 7.50 11.49
N ARG A 16 11.60 6.71 11.12
CA ARG A 16 12.46 7.05 9.97
C ARG A 16 11.73 6.99 8.62
N THR A 17 10.64 6.23 8.55
CA THR A 17 9.91 6.02 7.30
C THR A 17 9.13 7.26 6.86
N LEU A 18 8.71 8.13 7.78
CA LEU A 18 7.99 9.38 7.47
C LEU A 18 8.88 10.62 7.43
N GLU A 19 10.18 10.51 7.75
CA GLU A 19 11.09 11.65 7.72
C GLU A 19 11.14 12.29 6.32
N GLY A 20 10.94 13.61 6.29
CA GLY A 20 10.89 14.38 5.06
C GLY A 20 9.66 14.13 4.19
N LEU A 21 8.62 13.43 4.66
CA LEU A 21 7.34 13.35 3.95
C LEU A 21 6.71 14.75 3.91
N TYR A 22 6.41 15.25 2.71
CA TYR A 22 5.88 16.60 2.49
C TYR A 22 6.68 17.71 3.20
N GLU A 23 8.01 17.61 3.14
CA GLU A 23 8.97 18.61 3.67
C GLU A 23 8.89 18.81 5.19
N ARG A 24 8.34 17.84 5.92
CA ARG A 24 8.29 17.88 7.38
C ARG A 24 9.60 17.38 8.00
N GLN A 25 10.02 18.03 9.07
CA GLN A 25 11.31 17.81 9.72
C GLN A 25 11.39 16.49 10.49
N ASP A 26 10.27 16.01 11.01
CA ASP A 26 10.19 14.75 11.74
C ASP A 26 8.88 13.99 11.47
N ALA A 27 8.87 12.73 11.89
CA ALA A 27 7.77 11.80 11.68
C ALA A 27 6.48 12.19 12.40
N ALA A 28 6.58 12.82 13.57
CA ALA A 28 5.43 13.23 14.36
C ALA A 28 4.69 14.36 13.68
N ALA A 29 5.43 15.40 13.27
CA ALA A 29 4.91 16.52 12.49
C ALA A 29 4.35 16.05 11.14
N ALA A 30 5.03 15.10 10.47
CA ALA A 30 4.53 14.50 9.24
C ALA A 30 3.18 13.81 9.46
N PHE A 31 3.06 12.96 10.47
CA PHE A 31 1.84 12.20 10.77
C PHE A 31 0.68 13.10 11.20
N ASP A 32 0.94 14.06 12.09
CA ASP A 32 -0.09 14.94 12.66
C ASP A 32 -0.64 15.92 11.63
N ALA A 33 0.16 16.28 10.62
CA ALA A 33 -0.27 17.12 9.51
C ALA A 33 -1.12 16.38 8.46
N LEU A 34 -1.18 15.04 8.49
CA LEU A 34 -2.00 14.28 7.56
C LEU A 34 -3.49 14.47 7.86
N ALA A 35 -4.28 14.60 6.80
CA ALA A 35 -5.72 14.45 6.88
C ALA A 35 -6.09 13.06 7.45
N VAL A 36 -7.25 12.98 8.12
CA VAL A 36 -7.67 11.79 8.87
C VAL A 36 -7.69 10.54 8.00
N ASP A 37 -8.17 10.65 6.77
CA ASP A 37 -8.20 9.55 5.80
C ASP A 37 -6.81 9.01 5.47
N LYS A 38 -5.81 9.89 5.28
CA LYS A 38 -4.41 9.51 5.03
C LYS A 38 -3.75 8.91 6.27
N GLN A 39 -4.06 9.43 7.47
CA GLN A 39 -3.62 8.81 8.72
C GLN A 39 -4.14 7.37 8.79
N GLN A 40 -5.42 7.14 8.53
CA GLN A 40 -6.01 5.81 8.58
C GLN A 40 -5.43 4.88 7.49
N ALA A 41 -5.30 5.37 6.26
CA ALA A 41 -4.70 4.61 5.16
C ALA A 41 -3.28 4.14 5.52
N LEU A 42 -2.44 5.05 6.01
CA LEU A 42 -1.07 4.73 6.43
C LEU A 42 -1.03 3.64 7.50
N LEU A 43 -1.88 3.73 8.52
CA LEU A 43 -1.92 2.75 9.60
C LEU A 43 -2.37 1.37 9.13
N LEU A 44 -3.28 1.31 8.13
CA LEU A 44 -3.65 0.04 7.50
C LEU A 44 -2.44 -0.60 6.81
N PHE A 45 -1.59 0.19 6.14
CA PHE A 45 -0.36 -0.32 5.55
C PHE A 45 0.67 -0.74 6.59
N VAL A 46 0.94 0.08 7.61
CA VAL A 46 1.87 -0.29 8.70
C VAL A 46 1.46 -1.63 9.29
N ARG A 47 0.17 -1.78 9.64
CA ARG A 47 -0.36 -3.02 10.19
C ARG A 47 -0.25 -4.18 9.21
N ARG A 48 -0.76 -4.03 7.97
CA ARG A 48 -0.83 -5.15 7.02
C ARG A 48 0.54 -5.59 6.54
N LEU A 49 1.41 -4.64 6.19
CA LEU A 49 2.78 -4.92 5.80
C LEU A 49 3.60 -5.41 6.99
N GLY A 50 3.34 -4.93 8.20
CA GLY A 50 3.93 -5.44 9.44
C GLY A 50 3.60 -6.91 9.67
N GLN A 51 2.31 -7.30 9.57
CA GLN A 51 1.87 -8.70 9.66
C GLN A 51 2.51 -9.60 8.61
N LEU A 52 2.78 -9.05 7.43
CA LEU A 52 3.47 -9.77 6.36
C LEU A 52 5.00 -9.70 6.51
N GLY A 53 5.56 -8.98 7.48
CA GLY A 53 7.01 -8.77 7.59
C GLY A 53 7.62 -7.98 6.42
N LEU A 54 6.81 -7.20 5.70
CA LEU A 54 7.20 -6.39 4.55
C LEU A 54 7.47 -4.93 4.89
N TRP A 55 6.96 -4.43 6.03
CA TRP A 55 7.12 -3.01 6.39
C TRP A 55 8.59 -2.61 6.55
N GLN A 56 9.45 -3.52 7.04
CA GLN A 56 10.89 -3.27 7.19
C GLN A 56 11.61 -3.01 5.85
N ALA A 57 11.01 -3.44 4.74
CA ALA A 57 11.54 -3.15 3.41
C ALA A 57 11.12 -1.77 2.89
N VAL A 58 10.21 -1.07 3.57
CA VAL A 58 9.81 0.31 3.28
C VAL A 58 10.81 1.26 3.92
N ARG A 59 11.68 1.87 3.11
CA ARG A 59 12.71 2.79 3.61
C ARG A 59 12.13 4.17 3.91
N ARG A 60 11.31 4.69 3.00
CA ARG A 60 10.72 6.03 3.09
C ARG A 60 9.39 6.05 2.37
N VAL A 61 8.36 6.59 3.02
CA VAL A 61 7.08 6.89 2.38
C VAL A 61 7.23 8.23 1.65
N VAL A 62 6.83 8.26 0.39
CA VAL A 62 6.93 9.45 -0.46
C VAL A 62 5.55 10.09 -0.67
N ASN A 63 4.49 9.29 -0.64
CA ASN A 63 3.13 9.80 -0.82
C ASN A 63 2.11 8.85 -0.18
N ILE A 64 0.95 9.39 0.23
CA ILE A 64 -0.15 8.63 0.83
C ILE A 64 -1.46 9.03 0.14
N TYR A 65 -2.19 8.02 -0.32
CA TYR A 65 -3.53 8.13 -0.87
C TYR A 65 -4.56 7.65 0.16
N GLY A 66 -5.65 8.40 0.34
CA GLY A 66 -6.66 8.17 1.37
C GLY A 66 -8.06 7.88 0.80
N GLU A 67 -9.02 8.77 1.04
CA GLU A 67 -10.37 8.64 0.48
C GLU A 67 -10.34 8.73 -1.05
N GLY A 68 -11.10 7.88 -1.74
CA GLY A 68 -10.97 7.76 -3.20
C GLY A 68 -9.71 7.03 -3.66
N GLY A 69 -9.10 6.21 -2.80
CA GLY A 69 -8.03 5.28 -3.17
C GLY A 69 -7.02 5.12 -2.05
N VAL A 70 -6.98 3.94 -1.43
CA VAL A 70 -6.09 3.66 -0.30
C VAL A 70 -4.77 3.08 -0.81
N GLY A 71 -3.71 3.87 -0.70
CA GLY A 71 -2.40 3.49 -1.18
C GLY A 71 -1.26 4.30 -0.57
N ILE A 72 -0.03 3.87 -0.81
CA ILE A 72 1.17 4.64 -0.54
C ILE A 72 2.18 4.47 -1.67
N ASP A 73 2.93 5.53 -1.95
CA ASP A 73 4.19 5.43 -2.67
C ASP A 73 5.34 5.39 -1.67
N PHE A 74 6.33 4.57 -1.93
CA PHE A 74 7.48 4.43 -1.06
C PHE A 74 8.74 4.05 -1.82
N GLU A 75 9.87 4.38 -1.21
CA GLU A 75 11.17 3.82 -1.57
C GLU A 75 11.38 2.51 -0.82
N ALA A 76 11.66 1.45 -1.57
CA ALA A 76 11.89 0.13 -1.02
C ALA A 76 13.38 -0.19 -0.88
N SER A 77 13.70 -1.17 -0.03
CA SER A 77 14.99 -1.83 0.00
C SER A 77 15.31 -2.48 -1.36
N PRO A 78 16.57 -2.54 -1.80
CA PRO A 78 16.98 -3.26 -3.02
C PRO A 78 16.52 -4.73 -3.04
N LEU A 79 16.33 -5.34 -1.87
CA LEU A 79 15.91 -6.74 -1.74
C LEU A 79 14.41 -6.96 -1.92
N PHE A 80 13.60 -5.90 -2.06
CA PHE A 80 12.14 -5.99 -2.04
C PHE A 80 11.57 -6.93 -3.11
N VAL A 81 12.05 -6.83 -4.35
CA VAL A 81 11.64 -7.74 -5.44
C VAL A 81 11.96 -9.19 -5.11
N SER A 82 13.18 -9.48 -4.65
CA SER A 82 13.59 -10.84 -4.29
C SER A 82 12.78 -11.40 -3.12
N THR A 83 12.37 -10.53 -2.20
CA THR A 83 11.51 -10.87 -1.06
C THR A 83 10.13 -11.27 -1.57
N LEU A 84 9.48 -10.44 -2.40
CA LEU A 84 8.16 -10.74 -2.96
C LEU A 84 8.16 -11.96 -3.89
N ARG A 85 9.24 -12.22 -4.65
CA ARG A 85 9.34 -13.39 -5.54
C ARG A 85 9.39 -14.72 -4.80
N ARG A 86 10.02 -14.76 -3.62
CA ARG A 86 10.16 -15.98 -2.81
C ARG A 86 8.92 -16.30 -1.98
N ARG A 87 7.94 -15.41 -2.00
CA ARG A 87 6.75 -15.47 -1.17
C ARG A 87 5.58 -16.17 -1.88
N PRO A 88 5.08 -17.30 -1.35
CA PRO A 88 3.99 -18.03 -2.00
C PRO A 88 2.63 -17.32 -1.90
N ASP A 89 2.50 -16.36 -0.99
CA ASP A 89 1.33 -15.50 -0.80
C ASP A 89 1.24 -14.35 -1.81
N PHE A 90 2.22 -14.20 -2.71
CA PHE A 90 2.21 -13.21 -3.79
C PHE A 90 2.33 -13.86 -5.18
N THR A 91 1.83 -13.16 -6.20
CA THR A 91 1.96 -13.57 -7.61
C THR A 91 2.22 -12.39 -8.52
N ARG A 92 2.95 -12.62 -9.61
CA ARG A 92 3.13 -11.65 -10.70
C ARG A 92 2.05 -11.75 -11.78
N LEU A 93 1.30 -12.85 -11.79
CA LEU A 93 0.28 -13.10 -12.80
C LEU A 93 -0.76 -11.98 -12.79
N LEU A 94 -1.00 -11.32 -13.94
CA LEU A 94 -1.95 -10.21 -14.08
C LEU A 94 -1.74 -9.05 -13.09
N ALA A 95 -0.53 -8.91 -12.54
CA ALA A 95 -0.20 -7.86 -11.59
C ALA A 95 0.49 -6.67 -12.27
N ALA A 96 1.03 -6.82 -13.48
CA ALA A 96 1.60 -5.70 -14.22
C ALA A 96 0.50 -4.86 -14.87
N ARG A 97 0.64 -3.54 -14.83
CA ARG A 97 -0.18 -2.57 -15.58
C ARG A 97 0.66 -1.91 -16.68
N ARG A 98 0.02 -1.37 -17.72
CA ARG A 98 0.70 -0.62 -18.80
C ARG A 98 1.47 0.55 -18.19
N GLY A 99 2.74 0.71 -18.55
CA GLY A 99 3.64 1.73 -17.99
C GLY A 99 4.38 1.31 -16.71
N CYS A 100 4.19 0.08 -16.23
CA CYS A 100 4.90 -0.44 -15.07
C CYS A 100 5.78 -1.66 -15.42
N MET A 101 6.98 -1.69 -14.83
CA MET A 101 8.00 -2.71 -15.10
C MET A 101 7.71 -4.01 -14.37
N ILE A 102 7.27 -3.91 -13.11
CA ILE A 102 7.03 -5.07 -12.25
C ILE A 102 5.76 -4.84 -11.42
N GLY A 103 4.99 -5.89 -11.20
CA GLY A 103 3.89 -5.89 -10.25
C GLY A 103 3.77 -7.21 -9.48
N PHE A 104 3.25 -7.12 -8.27
CA PHE A 104 2.91 -8.27 -7.42
C PHE A 104 1.54 -8.07 -6.80
N ARG A 105 0.72 -9.11 -6.76
CA ARG A 105 -0.57 -9.11 -6.08
C ARG A 105 -0.63 -10.20 -5.03
N GLU A 106 -1.23 -9.90 -3.90
CA GLU A 106 -1.51 -10.85 -2.85
C GLU A 106 -2.52 -11.92 -3.31
N ARG A 107 -2.25 -13.20 -3.04
CA ARG A 107 -3.08 -14.33 -3.52
C ARG A 107 -4.18 -14.74 -2.56
N ARG A 108 -3.90 -14.70 -1.25
CA ARG A 108 -4.73 -15.36 -0.24
C ARG A 108 -5.97 -14.57 0.17
N ARG A 109 -6.03 -13.28 -0.18
CA ARG A 109 -7.18 -12.42 0.12
C ARG A 109 -8.06 -12.24 -1.10
N ARG A 110 -9.36 -12.48 -0.94
CA ARG A 110 -10.38 -12.19 -1.96
C ARG A 110 -10.69 -10.69 -2.06
N ARG A 111 -10.51 -9.97 -0.95
CA ARG A 111 -10.80 -8.55 -0.80
C ARG A 111 -9.73 -7.83 0.00
N ALA A 112 -9.59 -6.53 -0.23
CA ALA A 112 -8.51 -5.71 0.33
C ALA A 112 -7.14 -6.39 0.14
N ALA A 113 -6.89 -6.88 -1.07
CA ALA A 113 -5.63 -7.52 -1.42
C ALA A 113 -4.58 -6.46 -1.75
N LEU A 114 -3.34 -6.67 -1.31
CA LEU A 114 -2.25 -5.76 -1.69
C LEU A 114 -1.88 -5.93 -3.15
N HIS A 115 -1.76 -4.79 -3.86
CA HIS A 115 -1.23 -4.72 -5.20
C HIS A 115 -0.04 -3.77 -5.24
N PHE A 116 1.15 -4.33 -5.45
CA PHE A 116 2.41 -3.61 -5.63
C PHE A 116 2.69 -3.39 -7.10
N LEU A 117 3.14 -2.17 -7.43
CA LEU A 117 3.55 -1.77 -8.76
C LEU A 117 4.85 -0.97 -8.69
N GLN A 118 5.75 -1.24 -9.63
CA GLN A 118 6.96 -0.46 -9.86
C GLN A 118 6.85 0.14 -11.27
N CYS A 119 6.64 1.45 -11.36
CA CYS A 119 6.36 2.12 -12.62
C CYS A 119 7.54 2.91 -13.17
N ALA A 120 7.71 2.91 -14.49
CA ALA A 120 8.92 3.40 -15.17
C ALA A 120 9.07 4.93 -15.11
N HIS A 121 7.99 5.68 -14.84
CA HIS A 121 8.02 7.14 -14.70
C HIS A 121 8.64 7.63 -13.39
N ALA A 122 9.05 6.73 -12.48
CA ALA A 122 9.93 7.11 -11.40
C ALA A 122 11.36 7.15 -11.95
N GLU A 123 11.86 8.35 -12.28
CA GLU A 123 13.22 8.64 -12.79
C GLU A 123 14.38 8.18 -11.86
N GLN A 124 14.15 7.27 -10.91
CA GLN A 124 15.12 6.85 -9.90
C GLN A 124 15.13 5.33 -9.70
N ASP A 125 16.15 4.68 -10.27
CA ASP A 125 16.80 3.45 -9.79
C ASP A 125 15.94 2.20 -9.51
N GLY A 126 14.68 2.15 -9.95
CA GLY A 126 13.78 1.03 -9.63
C GLY A 126 13.51 0.87 -8.13
N ARG A 127 13.74 1.91 -7.32
CA ARG A 127 13.52 1.85 -5.87
C ARG A 127 12.13 2.31 -5.46
N ARG A 128 11.41 2.98 -6.35
CA ARG A 128 10.09 3.54 -6.06
C ARG A 128 8.98 2.54 -6.40
N TRP A 129 8.11 2.35 -5.44
CA TRP A 129 6.98 1.43 -5.49
C TRP A 129 5.71 2.15 -5.10
N SER A 130 4.63 1.79 -5.77
CA SER A 130 3.27 2.12 -5.34
C SER A 130 2.63 0.85 -4.82
N VAL A 131 1.97 0.92 -3.68
CA VAL A 131 1.11 -0.15 -3.17
C VAL A 131 -0.26 0.39 -2.87
N HIS A 132 -1.30 -0.32 -3.27
CA HIS A 132 -2.68 -0.01 -2.94
C HIS A 132 -3.45 -1.27 -2.56
N PHE A 133 -4.61 -1.07 -1.93
CA PHE A 133 -5.55 -2.15 -1.68
C PHE A 133 -6.55 -2.27 -2.83
N ASP A 134 -6.58 -3.44 -3.46
CA ASP A 134 -7.65 -3.83 -4.38
C ASP A 134 -8.84 -4.34 -3.55
N LEU A 135 -9.99 -3.68 -3.66
CA LEU A 135 -11.21 -4.15 -2.98
C LEU A 135 -11.62 -5.55 -3.43
N TYR A 136 -11.45 -5.86 -4.72
CA TYR A 136 -11.73 -7.17 -5.28
C TYR A 136 -10.47 -7.72 -5.94
N ASN A 137 -9.99 -8.87 -5.48
CA ASN A 137 -8.83 -9.51 -6.07
C ASN A 137 -9.23 -10.29 -7.33
N PRO A 138 -8.82 -9.87 -8.54
CA PRO A 138 -9.26 -10.51 -9.78
C PRO A 138 -8.67 -11.93 -9.94
N ILE A 139 -7.65 -12.28 -9.18
CA ILE A 139 -7.00 -13.60 -9.23
C ILE A 139 -7.68 -14.58 -8.26
N ALA A 140 -8.51 -14.09 -7.34
CA ALA A 140 -9.12 -14.93 -6.31
C ALA A 140 -10.40 -15.65 -6.78
N SER A 141 -11.10 -15.12 -7.80
CA SER A 141 -12.21 -15.82 -8.48
C SER A 141 -12.61 -15.14 -9.80
N PRO A 142 -13.24 -15.86 -10.75
CA PRO A 142 -13.79 -15.28 -11.98
C PRO A 142 -14.81 -14.15 -11.70
N SER A 143 -15.61 -14.30 -10.65
CA SER A 143 -16.55 -13.27 -10.20
C SER A 143 -15.87 -12.01 -9.64
N SER A 144 -14.68 -12.14 -9.05
CA SER A 144 -13.89 -11.02 -8.54
C SER A 144 -13.15 -10.30 -9.67
N ALA A 145 -12.73 -11.02 -10.72
CA ALA A 145 -12.18 -10.43 -11.94
C ALA A 145 -13.23 -9.56 -12.66
N TRP A 146 -14.46 -10.06 -12.77
CA TRP A 146 -15.57 -9.33 -13.38
C TRP A 146 -15.95 -8.09 -12.57
N ARG A 147 -15.93 -8.16 -11.22
CA ARG A 147 -16.15 -6.98 -10.35
C ARG A 147 -15.00 -5.98 -10.39
N HIS A 148 -13.75 -6.43 -10.48
CA HIS A 148 -12.60 -5.54 -10.65
C HIS A 148 -12.73 -4.77 -11.97
N LEU A 149 -13.03 -5.45 -13.08
CA LEU A 149 -13.30 -4.81 -14.37
C LEU A 149 -14.52 -3.88 -14.31
N TYR A 150 -15.63 -4.32 -13.73
CA TYR A 150 -16.85 -3.52 -13.63
C TYR A 150 -16.68 -2.27 -12.73
N HIS A 151 -15.94 -2.36 -11.62
CA HIS A 151 -15.67 -1.20 -10.77
C HIS A 151 -14.68 -0.22 -11.42
N GLU A 152 -13.67 -0.74 -12.12
CA GLU A 152 -12.62 0.07 -12.75
C GLU A 152 -13.11 0.73 -14.05
N SER A 153 -14.00 0.09 -14.82
CA SER A 153 -14.53 0.59 -16.09
C SER A 153 -15.84 1.38 -16.01
N LEU A 154 -16.71 1.13 -15.02
CA LEU A 154 -18.08 1.70 -15.01
C LEU A 154 -18.39 2.67 -13.86
N ARG A 155 -17.61 2.72 -12.79
CA ARG A 155 -17.93 3.59 -11.64
C ARG A 155 -16.86 4.57 -11.18
N LYS A 156 -15.57 4.40 -11.54
CA LYS A 156 -14.46 5.22 -10.99
C LYS A 156 -14.46 5.31 -9.44
N VAL A 157 -15.12 4.36 -8.76
CA VAL A 157 -15.21 4.34 -7.29
C VAL A 157 -14.11 3.45 -6.75
N THR A 158 -13.07 4.10 -6.26
CA THR A 158 -11.99 3.54 -5.46
C THR A 158 -12.45 3.43 -4.00
N PRO A 159 -12.21 2.28 -3.34
CA PRO A 159 -12.70 2.04 -1.97
C PRO A 159 -12.06 3.02 -0.98
N ASP A 160 -12.85 3.53 -0.04
CA ASP A 160 -12.32 4.32 1.08
C ASP A 160 -11.64 3.42 2.13
N TRP A 161 -10.92 4.04 3.05
CA TRP A 161 -10.21 3.33 4.12
C TRP A 161 -11.14 2.60 5.10
N ARG A 162 -12.42 3.01 5.22
CA ARG A 162 -13.38 2.37 6.13
C ARG A 162 -13.80 1.01 5.58
N ILE A 163 -14.06 0.94 4.27
CA ILE A 163 -14.34 -0.30 3.56
C ILE A 163 -13.13 -1.23 3.64
N ILE A 164 -11.92 -0.73 3.32
CA ILE A 164 -10.71 -1.54 3.42
C ILE A 164 -10.47 -2.05 4.85
N LYS A 165 -10.64 -1.19 5.86
CA LYS A 165 -10.49 -1.56 7.27
C LYS A 165 -11.45 -2.68 7.68
N LYS A 166 -12.72 -2.60 7.25
CA LYS A 166 -13.72 -3.65 7.49
C LYS A 166 -13.29 -4.97 6.86
N GLU A 167 -12.94 -4.94 5.57
CA GLU A 167 -12.53 -6.13 4.82
C GLU A 167 -11.18 -6.69 5.26
N LEU A 168 -10.39 -5.99 6.08
CA LEU A 168 -9.15 -6.49 6.71
C LEU A 168 -9.36 -7.09 8.11
N ALA A 169 -10.50 -6.82 8.74
CA ALA A 169 -10.86 -7.42 10.03
C ALA A 169 -11.41 -8.85 9.87
N ASP A 170 -11.99 -9.14 8.70
CA ASP A 170 -12.46 -10.45 8.24
C ASP A 170 -11.33 -11.34 7.69
#